data_AF-A0A4Q5TAE6-F1
#
_entry.id   AF-A0A4Q5TAE6-F1
#
_cell.length_a   1.000
_cell.length_b   1.000
_cell.length_c   1.000
_cell.angle_alpha   90.00
_cell.angle_beta   90.00
_cell.angle_gamma   90.00
#
_symmetry.space_group_name_H-M   'P 1'
#
loop_
_entity.id
_entity.type
_entity.pdbx_description
1 polymer ?
#
loop_
_entity_poly.entity_id
_entity_poly.type
_entity_poly.pdbx_seq_one_letter_code
_entity_poly.pdbx_strand_id
1 'polypeptide(L)'
;MTEQTIARSIRAMGTGKTYQWTGLGRWLALAAAAGMILFSIPMIVSNVAAGGWNVFLGLLLFGVTVSGNRHAPMLAYVLAILFAIRAVLAVLLEADFIGAAIEGVFCAVIAVAASQLDHQKAAADRG
;
A
#
# COMPACT_ATOMS: atom_id res chain seq x y z
N MET A 1 -3.62 -35.70 29.96
CA MET A 1 -2.53 -35.16 29.10
C MET A 1 -3.05 -34.42 27.85
N THR A 2 -4.34 -34.06 27.78
CA THR A 2 -4.99 -33.46 26.61
C THR A 2 -5.18 -31.93 26.73
N GLU A 3 -5.37 -31.41 27.94
CA GLU A 3 -5.60 -29.97 28.16
C GLU A 3 -4.37 -29.09 27.89
N GLN A 4 -3.16 -29.57 28.20
CA GLN A 4 -1.93 -28.82 27.93
C GLN A 4 -1.64 -28.66 26.44
N THR A 5 -2.10 -29.59 25.61
CA THR A 5 -1.94 -29.54 24.15
C THR A 5 -2.88 -28.51 23.53
N ILE A 6 -4.12 -28.43 24.02
CA ILE A 6 -5.11 -27.44 23.58
C ILE A 6 -4.69 -26.02 24.00
N ALA A 7 -4.20 -25.86 25.23
CA ALA A 7 -3.69 -24.57 25.70
C ALA A 7 -2.45 -24.10 24.90
N ARG A 8 -1.58 -25.03 24.47
CA ARG A 8 -0.43 -24.71 23.60
C ARG A 8 -0.86 -24.35 22.18
N SER A 9 -1.84 -25.04 21.59
CA SER A 9 -2.28 -24.73 20.21
C SER A 9 -2.97 -23.36 20.13
N ILE A 10 -3.78 -23.00 21.14
CA ILE A 10 -4.44 -21.68 21.20
C ILE A 10 -3.40 -20.56 21.39
N ARG A 11 -2.39 -20.77 22.24
CA ARG A 11 -1.33 -19.78 22.45
C ARG A 11 -0.41 -19.62 21.23
N ALA A 12 -0.22 -20.69 20.44
CA ALA A 12 0.49 -20.62 19.17
C ALA A 12 -0.33 -19.88 18.07
N MET A 13 -1.66 -20.02 18.05
CA MET A 13 -2.52 -19.30 17.09
C MET A 13 -2.63 -17.79 17.38
N GLY A 14 -2.45 -17.35 18.64
CA GLY A 14 -2.60 -15.95 19.04
C GLY A 14 -1.37 -15.05 18.84
N THR A 15 -0.22 -15.59 18.45
CA THR A 15 1.03 -14.81 18.29
C THR A 15 1.27 -14.46 16.82
N GLY A 16 0.32 -13.73 16.22
CA GLY A 16 0.59 -13.06 14.97
C GLY A 16 1.72 -12.05 15.20
N LYS A 17 2.96 -12.37 14.77
CA LYS A 17 4.06 -11.40 14.77
C LYS A 17 3.56 -10.14 14.07
N THR A 18 3.41 -9.06 14.83
CA THR A 18 3.03 -7.74 14.31
C THR A 18 4.29 -7.10 13.74
N TYR A 19 4.38 -7.05 12.41
CA TYR A 19 5.43 -6.30 11.74
C TYR A 19 4.97 -4.85 11.66
N GLN A 20 5.37 -4.04 12.63
CA GLN A 20 5.14 -2.61 12.52
C GLN A 20 6.03 -2.06 11.40
N TRP A 21 5.40 -1.45 10.40
CA TRP A 21 6.10 -0.71 9.37
C TRP A 21 6.76 0.51 10.02
N THR A 22 8.10 0.54 10.01
CA THR A 22 8.88 1.60 10.66
C THR A 22 9.85 2.26 9.67
N GLY A 23 10.29 3.48 10.00
CA GLY A 23 11.27 4.21 9.20
C GLY A 23 10.70 4.91 7.95
N LEU A 24 11.58 5.21 7.00
CA LEU A 24 11.32 6.10 5.86
C LEU A 24 10.22 5.58 4.92
N GLY A 25 10.15 4.28 4.68
CA GLY A 25 9.16 3.66 3.79
C GLY A 25 7.72 3.88 4.22
N ARG A 26 7.45 3.86 5.54
CA ARG A 26 6.12 4.20 6.08
C ARG A 26 5.76 5.66 5.81
N TRP A 27 6.69 6.58 6.01
CA TRP A 27 6.46 8.00 5.74
C TRP A 27 6.24 8.28 4.27
N LEU A 28 6.97 7.60 3.39
CA LEU A 28 6.77 7.68 1.93
C LEU A 28 5.39 7.15 1.52
N ALA A 29 4.94 6.01 2.06
CA ALA A 29 3.62 5.47 1.78
C ALA A 29 2.50 6.39 2.28
N LEU A 30 2.64 6.98 3.46
CA LEU A 30 1.69 7.96 3.99
C LEU A 30 1.66 9.24 3.16
N ALA A 31 2.83 9.74 2.75
CA ALA A 31 2.93 10.91 1.88
C ALA A 31 2.31 10.65 0.50
N ALA A 32 2.53 9.46 -0.08
CA ALA A 32 1.89 9.04 -1.32
C ALA A 32 0.36 8.98 -1.16
N ALA A 33 -0.14 8.34 -0.10
CA ALA A 33 -1.57 8.26 0.18
C ALA A 33 -2.21 9.65 0.33
N ALA A 34 -1.60 10.54 1.12
CA ALA A 34 -2.07 11.90 1.29
C ALA A 34 -2.01 12.70 -0.01
N GLY A 35 -0.92 12.56 -0.77
CA GLY A 35 -0.74 13.18 -2.08
C GLY A 35 -1.83 12.78 -3.06
N MET A 36 -2.17 11.50 -3.13
CA MET A 36 -3.26 11.01 -3.97
C MET A 36 -4.62 11.61 -3.61
N ILE A 37 -4.93 11.69 -2.31
CA ILE A 37 -6.19 12.29 -1.84
C ILE A 37 -6.24 13.77 -2.22
N LEU A 38 -5.15 14.51 -2.02
CA LEU A 38 -5.07 15.94 -2.38
C LEU A 38 -5.18 16.15 -3.89
N PHE A 39 -4.48 15.35 -4.69
CA PHE A 39 -4.57 15.40 -6.17
C PHE A 39 -5.97 15.03 -6.69
N SER A 40 -6.77 14.31 -5.91
CA SER A 40 -8.13 13.97 -6.28
C SER A 40 -9.11 15.14 -6.19
N ILE A 41 -8.82 16.17 -5.38
CA ILE A 41 -9.71 17.31 -5.15
C ILE A 41 -10.09 18.01 -6.46
N PRO A 42 -9.15 18.49 -7.30
CA PRO A 42 -9.50 19.14 -8.57
C PRO A 42 -10.22 18.20 -9.55
N MET A 43 -9.92 16.90 -9.53
CA MET A 43 -10.59 15.91 -10.38
C MET A 43 -12.04 15.67 -9.97
N ILE A 44 -12.32 15.65 -8.66
CA ILE A 44 -13.68 15.52 -8.13
C ILE A 44 -14.50 16.77 -8.46
N VAL A 45 -13.91 17.96 -8.29
CA VAL A 45 -14.56 19.23 -8.67
C VAL A 45 -14.88 19.26 -10.17
N SER A 46 -14.01 18.67 -10.99
CA SER A 46 -14.21 18.53 -12.44
C SER A 46 -15.07 17.32 -12.85
N ASN A 47 -15.66 16.62 -11.88
CA ASN A 47 -16.53 15.45 -12.05
C ASN A 47 -15.91 14.29 -12.84
N VAL A 48 -14.58 14.11 -12.72
CA VAL A 48 -13.83 13.07 -13.41
C VAL A 48 -13.80 11.81 -12.54
N ALA A 49 -14.24 10.68 -13.09
CA ALA A 49 -14.28 9.38 -12.39
C ALA A 49 -12.91 8.95 -11.81
N ALA A 50 -11.82 9.40 -12.42
CA ALA A 50 -10.46 9.21 -11.93
C ALA A 50 -10.24 9.71 -10.49
N GLY A 51 -10.91 10.79 -10.08
CA GLY A 51 -10.75 11.37 -8.74
C GLY A 51 -11.22 10.42 -7.63
N GLY A 52 -12.36 9.73 -7.83
CA GLY A 52 -12.86 8.76 -6.86
C GLY A 52 -11.94 7.57 -6.66
N TRP A 53 -11.29 7.12 -7.75
CA TRP A 53 -10.33 6.01 -7.69
C TRP A 53 -9.06 6.38 -6.92
N ASN A 54 -8.56 7.60 -7.11
CA ASN A 54 -7.38 8.08 -6.40
C ASN A 54 -7.65 8.25 -4.89
N VAL A 55 -8.84 8.71 -4.49
CA VAL A 55 -9.23 8.71 -3.07
C VAL A 55 -9.31 7.30 -2.51
N PHE A 56 -9.98 6.38 -3.22
CA PHE A 56 -10.15 4.99 -2.79
C PHE A 56 -8.80 4.28 -2.57
N LEU A 57 -7.91 4.37 -3.57
CA LEU A 57 -6.58 3.78 -3.49
C LEU A 57 -5.71 4.46 -2.42
N GLY A 58 -5.83 5.77 -2.24
CA GLY A 58 -5.09 6.50 -1.21
C GLY A 58 -5.50 6.06 0.20
N LEU A 59 -6.80 5.90 0.44
CA LEU A 59 -7.33 5.37 1.70
C LEU A 59 -6.92 3.92 1.93
N LEU A 60 -6.93 3.07 0.88
CA LEU A 60 -6.42 1.70 0.98
C LEU A 60 -4.94 1.66 1.36
N LEU A 61 -4.11 2.46 0.70
CA LEU A 61 -2.68 2.54 1.02
C LEU A 61 -2.45 3.03 2.45
N PHE A 62 -3.20 4.05 2.88
CA PHE A 62 -3.16 4.53 4.26
C PHE A 62 -3.54 3.43 5.26
N GLY A 63 -4.66 2.74 5.01
CA GLY A 63 -5.13 1.63 5.84
C GLY A 63 -4.13 0.48 5.92
N VAL A 64 -3.55 0.06 4.79
CA VAL A 64 -2.49 -0.95 4.73
C VAL A 64 -1.30 -0.51 5.56
N THR A 65 -0.90 0.76 5.42
CA THR A 65 0.27 1.32 6.11
C THR A 65 0.11 1.34 7.63
N VAL A 66 -1.10 1.66 8.12
CA VAL A 66 -1.40 1.75 9.55
C VAL A 66 -1.75 0.39 10.16
N SER A 67 -2.20 -0.59 9.36
CA SER A 67 -2.72 -1.88 9.86
C SER A 67 -1.72 -2.73 10.66
N GLY A 68 -0.41 -2.56 10.45
CA GLY A 68 0.62 -3.40 11.10
C GLY A 68 0.51 -4.90 10.77
N ASN A 69 -0.21 -5.27 9.71
CA ASN A 69 -0.45 -6.65 9.31
C ASN A 69 0.80 -7.26 8.66
N ARG A 70 1.09 -8.54 8.91
CA ARG A 70 2.20 -9.30 8.27
C ARG A 70 2.10 -9.38 6.74
N HIS A 71 0.90 -9.14 6.20
CA HIS A 71 0.61 -9.11 4.76
C HIS A 71 0.68 -7.68 4.17
N ALA A 72 1.01 -6.66 4.96
CA ALA A 72 1.17 -5.28 4.48
C ALA A 72 2.11 -5.14 3.26
N PRO A 73 3.28 -5.81 3.16
CA PRO A 73 4.12 -5.67 1.96
C PRO A 73 3.44 -6.25 0.71
N MET A 74 2.76 -7.39 0.86
CA MET A 74 2.03 -8.00 -0.25
C MET A 74 0.89 -7.09 -0.72
N LEU A 75 0.12 -6.51 0.20
CA LEU A 75 -0.95 -5.56 -0.13
C LEU A 75 -0.41 -4.29 -0.78
N ALA A 76 0.73 -3.76 -0.32
CA ALA A 76 1.39 -2.61 -0.94
C ALA A 76 1.83 -2.91 -2.38
N TYR A 77 2.38 -4.10 -2.64
CA TYR A 77 2.70 -4.54 -4.01
C TYR A 77 1.46 -4.67 -4.89
N VAL A 78 0.36 -5.24 -4.36
CA VAL A 78 -0.90 -5.32 -5.10
C VAL A 78 -1.40 -3.93 -5.48
N LEU A 79 -1.33 -2.96 -4.55
CA LEU A 79 -1.68 -1.58 -4.83
C LEU A 79 -0.77 -0.94 -5.88
N ALA A 80 0.55 -1.18 -5.81
CA ALA A 80 1.50 -0.70 -6.82
C ALA A 80 1.21 -1.29 -8.21
N ILE A 81 0.87 -2.58 -8.30
CA ILE A 81 0.51 -3.23 -9.57
C ILE A 81 -0.77 -2.64 -10.15
N LEU A 82 -1.81 -2.44 -9.32
CA LEU A 82 -3.04 -1.79 -9.77
C LEU A 82 -2.77 -0.38 -10.30
N PHE A 83 -1.85 0.36 -9.66
CA PHE A 83 -1.37 1.65 -10.12
C PHE A 83 -0.65 1.58 -11.47
N ALA A 84 0.27 0.63 -11.62
CA ALA A 84 1.02 0.44 -12.85
C ALA A 84 0.10 0.12 -14.03
N ILE A 85 -0.86 -0.79 -13.84
CA ILE A 85 -1.86 -1.15 -14.85
C ILE A 85 -2.66 0.10 -15.25
N ARG A 86 -3.11 0.88 -14.27
CA ARG A 86 -3.88 2.10 -14.52
C ARG A 86 -3.07 3.16 -15.27
N ALA A 87 -1.83 3.41 -14.86
CA ALA A 87 -0.95 4.36 -15.55
C ALA A 87 -0.70 3.94 -17.01
N VAL A 88 -0.51 2.64 -17.26
CA VAL A 88 -0.38 2.10 -18.62
C VAL A 88 -1.68 2.30 -19.41
N LEU A 89 -2.85 2.03 -18.84
CA LEU A 89 -4.13 2.27 -19.49
C LEU A 89 -4.36 3.76 -19.80
N ALA A 90 -3.95 4.67 -18.92
CA ALA A 90 -4.04 6.11 -19.16
C ALA A 90 -3.21 6.52 -20.38
N VAL A 91 -1.97 6.02 -20.50
CA VAL A 91 -1.11 6.28 -21.66
C VAL A 91 -1.69 5.66 -22.94
N LEU A 92 -2.17 4.41 -22.88
CA LEU A 92 -2.70 3.69 -24.05
C LEU A 92 -4.02 4.25 -24.58
N LEU A 93 -4.84 4.85 -23.71
CA LEU A 93 -6.13 5.45 -24.07
C LEU A 93 -6.01 6.95 -24.37
N GLU A 94 -4.79 7.46 -24.55
CA GLU A 94 -4.49 8.89 -24.78
C GLU A 94 -5.10 9.83 -23.72
N ALA A 95 -5.31 9.33 -22.50
CA ALA A 95 -5.78 10.14 -21.39
C ALA A 95 -4.60 10.92 -20.82
N ASP A 96 -4.66 12.26 -20.96
CA ASP A 96 -3.79 13.28 -20.37
C ASP A 96 -2.43 12.80 -19.85
N PHE A 97 -1.39 13.03 -20.66
CA PHE A 97 0.00 12.64 -20.36
C PHE A 97 0.48 13.13 -18.97
N ILE A 98 0.03 14.30 -18.53
CA ILE A 98 0.42 14.86 -17.23
C ILE A 98 -0.16 14.01 -16.10
N GLY A 99 -1.43 13.60 -16.21
CA GLY A 99 -2.07 12.69 -15.28
C GLY A 99 -1.36 11.34 -15.19
N ALA A 100 -1.02 10.76 -16.35
CA ALA A 100 -0.29 9.50 -16.41
C ALA A 100 1.11 9.59 -15.77
N ALA A 101 1.83 10.70 -15.97
CA ALA A 101 3.13 10.92 -15.36
C ALA A 101 3.04 11.00 -13.83
N ILE A 102 2.04 11.71 -13.30
CA ILE A 102 1.80 11.83 -11.86
C ILE A 102 1.44 10.46 -11.25
N GLU A 103 0.54 9.70 -11.88
CA GLU A 103 0.21 8.34 -11.46
C GLU A 103 1.45 7.41 -11.48
N GLY A 104 2.33 7.57 -12.48
CA GLY A 104 3.61 6.87 -12.56
C GLY A 104 4.56 7.19 -11.39
N VAL A 105 4.63 8.47 -10.98
CA VAL A 105 5.43 8.88 -9.80
C VAL A 105 4.88 8.24 -8.52
N PHE A 106 3.56 8.27 -8.31
CA PHE A 106 2.96 7.59 -7.15
C PHE A 106 3.24 6.08 -7.17
N CYS A 107 3.12 5.44 -8.33
CA CYS A 107 3.45 4.04 -8.49
C CYS A 107 4.91 3.74 -8.08
N ALA A 108 5.87 4.54 -8.54
CA ALA A 108 7.28 4.38 -8.19
C ALA A 108 7.53 4.55 -6.69
N VAL A 109 6.93 5.57 -6.06
CA VAL A 109 7.06 5.80 -4.61
C VAL A 109 6.49 4.64 -3.79
N ILE A 110 5.31 4.13 -4.18
CA ILE A 110 4.68 2.98 -3.50
C ILE A 110 5.52 1.72 -3.68
N ALA A 111 6.07 1.48 -4.89
CA ALA A 111 6.92 0.33 -5.16
C ALA A 111 8.22 0.38 -4.33
N VAL A 112 8.86 1.55 -4.21
CA VAL A 112 10.04 1.73 -3.35
C VAL A 112 9.69 1.52 -1.88
N ALA A 113 8.56 2.05 -1.41
CA ALA A 113 8.10 1.85 -0.05
C ALA A 113 7.82 0.35 0.24
N ALA A 114 7.19 -0.35 -0.70
CA ALA A 114 6.92 -1.79 -0.61
C ALA A 114 8.21 -2.63 -0.58
N SER A 115 9.19 -2.30 -1.44
CA SER A 115 10.50 -2.95 -1.45
C SER A 115 11.25 -2.75 -0.13
N GLN A 116 11.24 -1.55 0.43
CA GLN A 116 11.84 -1.31 1.76
C GLN A 116 11.16 -2.12 2.86
N LEU A 117 9.83 -2.26 2.82
CA LEU A 117 9.10 -3.08 3.78
C LEU A 117 9.45 -4.57 3.66
N ASP A 118 9.60 -5.06 2.44
CA ASP A 118 9.98 -6.45 2.19
C ASP A 118 11.39 -6.75 2.72
N HIS A 119 12.34 -5.83 2.53
CA HIS A 119 13.66 -5.93 3.14
C HIS A 119 13.62 -5.92 4.68
N GLN A 120 12.78 -5.08 5.30
CA GLN A 120 12.61 -5.06 6.76
C GLN A 120 12.02 -6.36 7.28
N LYS A 121 11.01 -6.91 6.59
CA LYS A 121 10.40 -8.20 6.93
C LYS A 121 11.43 -9.33 6.83
N ALA A 122 12.19 -9.39 5.73
CA ALA A 122 13.22 -10.41 5.54
C ALA A 122 14.34 -10.33 6.59
N ALA A 123 14.69 -9.13 7.06
CA ALA A 123 15.65 -8.95 8.15
C ALA A 123 15.08 -9.44 9.50
N ALA A 124 13.82 -9.14 9.78
CA ALA A 124 13.14 -9.57 11.02
C ALA A 124 12.79 -11.07 11.05
N ASP A 125 12.76 -11.76 9.90
CA ASP A 125 12.59 -13.21 9.81
C ASP A 125 13.89 -13.99 10.05
N ARG A 126 15.07 -13.33 9.92
CA ARG A 126 16.40 -13.92 10.11
C ARG A 126 16.98 -13.79 11.52
N GLY A 127 16.43 -12.90 12.34
CA GLY A 127 16.82 -12.67 13.74
C GLY A 127 15.92 -13.41 14.72
#